data_AF-A0A938SNF0-F1
#
_entry.id   AF-A0A938SNF0-F1
#
_cell.length_a   1.000
_cell.length_b   1.000
_cell.length_c   1.000
_cell.angle_alpha   90.00
_cell.angle_beta   90.00
_cell.angle_gamma   90.00
#
_symmetry.space_group_name_H-M   'P 1'
#
loop_
_entity.id
_entity.type
_entity.pdbx_description
1 polymer ?
#
loop_
_entity_poly.entity_id
_entity_poly.type
_entity_poly.pdbx_seq_one_letter_code
_entity_poly.pdbx_strand_id
1 'polypeptide(L)'
;MGQKVNPIGFRTGVVVGWKSRWYASKQEFAELLLEDQKIRAFIKDNPKHTNYRSAGIDRIEIERTRDEVKVIMHVARPGLII
;
A
#
# COMPACT_ATOMS: atom_id res chain seq x y z
N MET A 1 -10.16 29.90 12.65
CA MET A 1 -10.24 28.73 11.73
C MET A 1 -9.50 27.56 12.38
N GLY A 2 -10.17 26.43 12.60
CA GLY A 2 -9.59 25.27 13.30
C GLY A 2 -8.96 24.25 12.35
N GLN A 3 -7.87 23.60 12.78
CA GLN A 3 -7.27 22.51 12.03
C GLN A 3 -8.13 21.24 12.12
N LYS A 4 -8.47 20.64 10.98
CA LYS A 4 -9.25 19.39 10.91
C LYS A 4 -8.31 18.20 10.82
N VAL A 5 -8.67 17.12 11.50
CA VAL A 5 -7.96 15.83 11.46
C VAL A 5 -8.13 15.16 10.10
N ASN A 6 -7.15 14.33 9.69
CA ASN A 6 -7.30 13.50 8.51
C ASN A 6 -8.42 12.46 8.74
N PRO A 7 -9.49 12.47 7.91
CA PRO A 7 -10.65 11.60 8.09
C PRO A 7 -10.34 10.10 7.90
N ILE A 8 -9.28 9.75 7.17
CA ILE A 8 -8.84 8.36 6.97
C ILE A 8 -8.18 7.88 8.25
N GLY A 9 -7.15 8.59 8.72
CA GLY A 9 -6.44 8.25 9.94
C GLY A 9 -7.35 8.18 11.16
N PHE A 10 -8.32 9.09 11.25
CA PHE A 10 -9.33 9.10 12.32
C PHE A 10 -10.23 7.85 12.35
N ARG A 11 -10.40 7.16 11.22
CA ARG A 11 -11.27 5.96 11.09
C ARG A 11 -10.50 4.65 10.93
N THR A 12 -9.18 4.71 10.83
CA THR A 12 -8.32 3.53 10.71
C THR A 12 -8.44 2.69 11.99
N GLY A 13 -8.72 1.39 11.85
CA GLY A 13 -8.90 0.46 12.97
C GLY A 13 -10.32 0.40 13.54
N VAL A 14 -11.23 1.29 13.10
CA VAL A 14 -12.65 1.26 13.49
C VAL A 14 -13.53 0.88 12.31
N VAL A 15 -13.47 1.68 11.23
CA VAL A 15 -14.27 1.47 10.01
C VAL A 15 -13.37 1.12 8.82
N VAL A 16 -12.20 1.73 8.75
CA VAL A 16 -11.25 1.53 7.64
C VAL A 16 -10.11 0.64 8.11
N GLY A 17 -9.78 -0.40 7.34
CA GLY A 17 -8.66 -1.29 7.61
C GLY A 17 -7.30 -0.66 7.32
N TRP A 18 -6.24 -1.31 7.83
CA TRP A 18 -4.86 -0.94 7.52
C TRP A 18 -4.49 -1.35 6.10
N LYS A 19 -3.72 -0.50 5.40
CA LYS A 19 -3.19 -0.81 4.05
C LYS A 19 -1.95 -1.71 4.09
N SER A 20 -1.26 -1.83 5.22
CA SER A 20 -0.24 -2.86 5.46
C SER A 20 -0.69 -3.66 6.67
N ARG A 21 -0.83 -4.98 6.51
CA ARG A 21 -1.34 -5.90 7.52
C ARG A 21 -0.30 -7.00 7.75
N TRP A 22 0.57 -6.76 8.72
CA TRP A 22 1.61 -7.68 9.14
C TRP A 22 2.12 -7.30 10.54
N TYR A 23 2.87 -8.21 11.15
CA TYR A 23 3.52 -8.01 12.43
C TYR A 23 5.02 -8.25 12.28
N ALA A 24 5.84 -7.48 13.01
CA ALA A 24 7.27 -7.69 13.09
C ALA A 24 7.80 -7.34 14.48
N SER A 25 8.98 -7.86 14.79
CA SER A 25 9.72 -7.45 15.98
C SER A 25 10.15 -5.97 15.86
N LYS A 26 10.45 -5.34 17.00
CA LYS A 26 10.90 -3.93 17.03
C LYS A 26 12.17 -3.69 16.20
N GLN A 27 13.03 -4.71 16.10
CA GLN A 27 14.31 -4.65 15.38
C GLN A 27 14.09 -4.68 13.87
N GLU A 28 13.17 -5.52 13.39
CA GLU A 28 12.92 -5.73 11.95
C GLU A 28 11.93 -4.71 11.36
N PHE A 29 11.07 -4.11 12.19
CA PHE A 29 9.98 -3.25 11.73
C PHE A 29 10.43 -2.12 10.78
N ALA A 30 11.55 -1.45 11.10
CA ALA A 30 12.02 -0.32 10.31
C ALA A 30 12.43 -0.73 8.88
N GLU A 31 13.09 -1.87 8.75
CA GLU A 31 13.54 -2.39 7.46
C GLU A 31 12.35 -2.83 6.59
N LEU A 32 11.41 -3.58 7.18
CA LEU A 32 10.22 -4.06 6.48
C LEU A 32 9.30 -2.91 6.06
N LEU A 33 9.19 -1.86 6.88
CA LEU A 33 8.43 -0.66 6.54
C LEU A 33 9.04 0.08 5.34
N LEU A 34 10.37 0.16 5.30
CA LEU A 34 11.09 0.82 4.21
C LEU A 34 10.96 0.02 2.91
N GLU A 35 10.98 -1.31 3.00
CA GLU A 35 10.68 -2.20 1.88
C GLU A 35 9.25 -2.01 1.36
N ASP A 36 8.23 -1.95 2.23
CA ASP A 36 6.84 -1.66 1.85
C ASP A 36 6.72 -0.31 1.12
N GLN A 37 7.45 0.72 1.59
CA GLN A 37 7.45 2.03 0.94
C GLN A 37 8.10 1.98 -0.44
N LYS A 38 9.20 1.21 -0.61
CA LYS A 38 9.83 0.97 -1.92
C LYS A 38 8.90 0.25 -2.88
N ILE A 39 8.18 -0.78 -2.44
CA ILE A 39 7.21 -1.51 -3.26
C ILE A 39 6.11 -0.55 -3.76
N ARG A 40 5.56 0.28 -2.86
CA ARG A 40 4.52 1.26 -3.22
C ARG A 40 5.03 2.33 -4.18
N ALA A 41 6.24 2.84 -3.94
CA ALA A 41 6.88 3.82 -4.82
C ALA A 41 7.14 3.22 -6.20
N PHE A 42 7.63 1.98 -6.27
CA PHE A 42 7.82 1.28 -7.53
C PHE A 42 6.51 1.17 -8.32
N ILE A 43 5.42 0.71 -7.71
CA ILE A 43 4.13 0.56 -8.42
C ILE A 43 3.61 1.91 -8.94
N LYS A 44 3.83 3.01 -8.19
CA LYS A 44 3.30 4.33 -8.53
C LYS A 44 4.16 5.11 -9.53
N ASP A 45 5.48 5.05 -9.35
CA ASP A 45 6.42 5.93 -10.03
C ASP A 45 7.23 5.24 -11.13
N ASN A 46 7.07 3.92 -11.34
CA ASN A 46 7.85 3.20 -12.35
C ASN A 46 7.62 3.80 -13.76
N PRO A 47 8.64 4.46 -14.34
CA PRO A 47 8.50 5.16 -15.62
C PRO A 47 8.40 4.21 -16.81
N LYS A 48 8.81 2.95 -16.66
CA LYS A 48 8.81 1.95 -17.74
C LYS A 48 7.45 1.30 -17.99
N HIS A 49 6.52 1.42 -17.03
CA HIS A 49 5.20 0.84 -17.11
C HIS A 49 4.13 1.92 -16.93
N THR A 50 4.05 2.82 -17.91
CA THR A 50 2.99 3.84 -18.08
C THR A 50 1.58 3.26 -17.90
N ASN A 51 1.43 1.96 -18.16
CA ASN A 51 0.20 1.21 -17.98
C ASN A 51 -0.32 1.21 -16.53
N TYR A 52 0.54 1.24 -15.50
CA TYR A 52 0.09 1.27 -14.09
C TYR A 52 -0.62 2.59 -13.75
N ARG A 53 -0.12 3.72 -14.27
CA ARG A 53 -0.79 5.02 -14.11
C ARG A 53 -2.14 5.03 -14.82
N SER A 54 -2.20 4.47 -16.01
CA SER A 54 -3.43 4.34 -16.78
C SER A 54 -4.40 3.31 -16.19
N ALA A 55 -3.94 2.31 -15.42
CA ALA A 55 -4.78 1.25 -14.89
C ALA A 55 -5.81 1.73 -13.86
N GLY A 56 -5.62 2.92 -13.26
CA GLY A 56 -6.53 3.46 -12.26
C GLY A 56 -6.46 2.67 -10.95
N ILE A 57 -5.26 2.65 -10.35
CA ILE A 57 -5.01 1.98 -9.07
C ILE A 57 -5.61 2.82 -7.94
N ASP A 58 -6.61 2.27 -7.24
CA ASP A 58 -7.29 2.91 -6.11
C ASP A 58 -6.46 2.76 -4.82
N ARG A 59 -6.10 1.53 -4.50
CA ARG A 59 -5.33 1.19 -3.29
C ARG A 59 -4.46 -0.04 -3.49
N ILE A 60 -3.40 -0.08 -2.71
CA ILE A 60 -2.44 -1.18 -2.63
C ILE A 60 -2.46 -1.66 -1.18
N GLU A 61 -2.78 -2.92 -0.98
CA GLU A 61 -2.71 -3.58 0.32
C GLU A 61 -1.51 -4.53 0.32
N ILE A 62 -0.78 -4.55 1.44
CA ILE A 62 0.38 -5.43 1.62
C ILE A 62 0.11 -6.30 2.83
N GLU A 63 0.07 -7.61 2.62
CA GLU A 63 0.05 -8.61 3.68
C GLU A 63 1.42 -9.29 3.68
N ARG A 64 1.99 -9.51 4.86
CA ARG A 64 3.23 -10.27 4.99
C ARG A 64 3.04 -11.42 5.95
N THR A 65 3.49 -12.59 5.52
CA THR A 65 3.78 -13.72 6.40
C THR A 65 5.29 -13.83 6.57
N ARG A 66 5.78 -14.89 7.24
CA ARG A 66 7.22 -15.13 7.36
C ARG A 66 7.86 -15.46 6.00
N ASP A 67 7.11 -16.13 5.13
CA ASP A 67 7.67 -16.75 3.92
C ASP A 67 7.25 -16.00 2.64
N GLU A 68 6.13 -15.28 2.68
CA GLU A 68 5.61 -14.56 1.50
C GLU A 68 5.16 -13.13 1.81
N VAL A 69 5.37 -12.26 0.81
CA VAL A 69 4.81 -10.90 0.75
C VAL A 69 3.72 -10.89 -0.31
N LYS A 70 2.47 -10.71 0.11
CA LYS A 70 1.31 -10.63 -0.77
C LYS A 70 0.94 -9.17 -1.01
N VAL A 71 1.07 -8.74 -2.27
CA VAL A 71 0.68 -7.40 -2.71
C VAL A 71 -0.66 -7.48 -3.43
N ILE A 72 -1.69 -6.91 -2.83
CA ILE A 72 -3.06 -6.90 -3.35
C ILE A 72 -3.33 -5.52 -3.95
N MET A 73 -3.50 -5.46 -5.26
CA MET A 73 -3.79 -4.22 -5.97
C MET A 73 -5.28 -4.14 -6.33
N HIS A 74 -5.93 -3.06 -5.92
CA HIS A 74 -7.30 -2.75 -6.33
C HIS A 74 -7.25 -1.77 -7.50
N VAL A 75 -7.72 -2.22 -8.65
CA VAL A 75 -7.49 -1.56 -9.93
C VAL A 75 -8.77 -1.54 -10.75
N ALA A 76 -9.07 -0.40 -11.38
CA ALA A 76 -10.23 -0.26 -12.26
C ALA A 76 -10.08 -1.05 -13.57
N ARG A 77 -8.86 -1.11 -14.14
CA ARG A 77 -8.55 -1.81 -15.39
C ARG A 77 -7.40 -2.81 -15.22
N PRO A 78 -7.67 -4.02 -14.72
CA PRO A 78 -6.61 -5.02 -14.46
C PRO A 78 -5.87 -5.47 -15.71
N GLY A 79 -6.53 -5.53 -16.88
CA GLY A 79 -5.92 -5.97 -18.14
C GLY A 79 -4.82 -5.07 -18.70
N LEU A 80 -4.58 -3.88 -18.13
CA LEU A 80 -3.43 -3.04 -18.49
C LEU A 80 -2.16 -3.43 -17.72
N ILE A 81 -2.32 -4.16 -16.62
CA ILE A 81 -1.22 -4.54 -15.71
C ILE A 81 -0.69 -5.95 -16.03
N ILE A 82 -1.56 -6.83 -16.52
CA ILE A 82 -1.25 -8.21 -16.94
C ILE A 82 -0.50 -8.19 -18.27
#